data_AF-A0A2S1LL44-F1
#
_entry.id   AF-A0A2S1LL44-F1
#
_cell.length_a   1.000
_cell.length_b   1.000
_cell.length_c   1.000
_cell.angle_alpha   90.00
_cell.angle_beta   90.00
_cell.angle_gamma   90.00
#
_symmetry.space_group_name_H-M   'P 1'
#
loop_
_entity.id
_entity.type
_entity.pdbx_description
1 polymer ?
#
loop_
_entity_poly.entity_id
_entity_poly.type
_entity_poly.pdbx_seq_one_letter_code
_entity_poly.pdbx_strand_id
1 'polypeptide(L)'
;MNTINPKNQKTMSHFELTNHQRLHLGLRPVATHWDRIVFPKGLVCFFEQDTIRKAIISVQDLTELYTEIDLDIQTATRTQILSKTGKGKAKTITANTIFDYSPRVACLRVTISTLENEKPFTIYSTIGKRELDFTHNAPGLQESMTLEAFGMALDRFIATLPESHLPTVALLQNLPDIKTKPVRFKSGDFFAVPVRYDLYGNPVHYTFGRHLLNIAALRKQKGLLPQLHQWNSLMTIVQLVTLYDSDSGTLDPDLFALSQTRTIPAFHMMDNRLMRGEYPIIGHLPLAPEALNFPMHLFARKGTVNFGWGICYIENINFQPQSPPAPTLENNGVNSAAEIRVLEKLRAGASVYDEYWDLQHPENTELMAGVFAAMGVSPTITYDDFCHAFGYPDRKALLEMTKHLN
;
A
#
# COMPACT_ATOMS: atom_id res chain seq x y z
N MET A 1 48.22 35.37 -2.19
CA MET A 1 47.49 35.35 -3.48
C MET A 1 47.49 33.92 -3.99
N ASN A 2 46.43 33.17 -3.69
CA ASN A 2 46.19 31.86 -4.29
C ASN A 2 44.98 32.00 -5.21
N THR A 3 45.26 31.97 -6.49
CA THR A 3 44.31 32.02 -7.60
C THR A 3 43.49 30.73 -7.61
N ILE A 4 42.20 30.85 -7.27
CA ILE A 4 41.21 29.81 -7.48
C ILE A 4 40.96 29.71 -8.98
N ASN A 5 41.21 28.52 -9.52
CA ASN A 5 41.05 28.18 -10.93
C ASN A 5 39.55 28.22 -11.33
N PRO A 6 39.12 29.11 -12.24
CA PRO A 6 37.72 29.22 -12.65
C PRO A 6 37.48 28.28 -13.84
N LYS A 7 37.30 26.98 -13.56
CA LYS A 7 36.82 26.04 -14.59
C LYS A 7 35.71 25.17 -14.02
N ASN A 8 34.55 25.27 -14.66
CA ASN A 8 33.30 24.53 -14.45
C ASN A 8 32.37 25.03 -13.34
N GLN A 9 31.98 26.30 -13.38
CA GLN A 9 30.58 26.64 -13.08
C GLN A 9 29.83 26.70 -14.41
N LYS A 10 29.43 25.52 -14.91
CA LYS A 10 28.26 25.46 -15.79
C LYS A 10 27.12 25.94 -14.89
N THR A 11 26.60 27.13 -15.14
CA THR A 11 25.38 27.63 -14.50
C THR A 11 24.27 26.64 -14.86
N MET A 12 24.08 25.62 -14.02
CA MET A 12 22.93 24.74 -14.13
C MET A 12 21.72 25.60 -13.79
N SER A 13 20.91 25.90 -14.80
CA SER A 13 19.55 26.38 -14.56
C SER A 13 18.84 25.25 -13.82
N HIS A 14 18.77 25.37 -12.50
CA HIS A 14 18.01 24.42 -11.71
C HIS A 14 16.54 24.79 -11.83
N PHE A 15 15.73 23.84 -12.27
CA PHE A 15 14.28 23.95 -12.22
C PHE A 15 13.84 24.32 -10.79
N GLU A 16 12.98 25.32 -10.68
CA GLU A 16 12.43 25.77 -9.41
C GLU A 16 10.99 26.26 -9.65
N LEU A 17 10.09 25.87 -8.76
CA LEU A 17 8.70 26.32 -8.80
C LEU A 17 8.59 27.83 -8.57
N THR A 18 7.66 28.47 -9.26
CA THR A 18 7.31 29.86 -8.96
C THR A 18 6.50 29.94 -7.66
N ASN A 19 6.46 31.12 -7.02
CA ASN A 19 5.60 31.31 -5.85
C ASN A 19 4.10 31.13 -6.17
N HIS A 20 3.69 31.38 -7.41
CA HIS A 20 2.32 31.11 -7.87
C HIS A 20 2.03 29.61 -7.92
N GLN A 21 2.96 28.81 -8.44
CA GLN A 21 2.85 27.34 -8.45
C GLN A 21 2.87 26.75 -7.04
N ARG A 22 3.80 27.21 -6.19
CA ARG A 22 3.90 26.78 -4.79
C ARG A 22 2.58 26.94 -4.05
N LEU A 23 1.93 28.10 -4.22
CA LEU A 23 0.65 28.39 -3.59
C LEU A 23 -0.43 27.36 -3.92
N HIS A 24 -0.55 26.96 -5.20
CA HIS A 24 -1.54 25.98 -5.67
C HIS A 24 -1.16 24.53 -5.29
N LEU A 25 0.12 24.27 -5.06
CA LEU A 25 0.59 22.99 -4.53
C LEU A 25 0.51 22.92 -2.99
N GLY A 26 0.04 23.99 -2.34
CA GLY A 26 0.00 24.14 -0.88
C GLY A 26 1.36 24.27 -0.20
N LEU A 27 2.43 24.47 -0.98
CA LEU A 27 3.78 24.80 -0.51
C LEU A 27 3.85 26.28 -0.10
N ARG A 28 4.61 26.60 0.93
CA ARG A 28 4.87 27.99 1.33
C ARG A 28 5.60 28.73 0.20
N PRO A 29 5.14 29.91 -0.25
CA PRO A 29 5.95 30.78 -1.10
C PRO A 29 7.30 31.11 -0.44
N VAL A 30 8.35 31.27 -1.26
CA VAL A 30 9.64 31.77 -0.77
C VAL A 30 9.52 33.27 -0.55
N ALA A 31 9.67 33.70 0.70
CA ALA A 31 9.61 35.10 1.05
C ALA A 31 10.89 35.84 0.61
N THR A 32 10.75 37.11 0.25
CA THR A 32 11.87 37.93 -0.27
C THR A 32 12.98 38.17 0.74
N HIS A 33 12.67 38.07 2.04
CA HIS A 33 13.64 38.21 3.13
C HIS A 33 14.32 36.90 3.53
N TRP A 34 14.01 35.77 2.87
CA TRP A 34 14.67 34.50 3.16
C TRP A 34 16.00 34.38 2.43
N ASP A 35 17.03 33.93 3.15
CA ASP A 35 18.35 33.73 2.61
C ASP A 35 18.45 32.37 1.90
N ARG A 36 18.86 32.38 0.63
CA ARG A 36 19.06 31.17 -0.17
C ARG A 36 20.50 30.68 -0.02
N ILE A 37 20.68 29.45 0.45
CA ILE A 37 22.00 28.81 0.58
C ILE A 37 22.03 27.52 -0.24
N VAL A 38 23.03 27.38 -1.10
CA VAL A 38 23.27 26.18 -1.92
C VAL A 38 24.28 25.28 -1.22
N PHE A 39 23.91 24.03 -1.04
CA PHE A 39 24.74 22.96 -0.50
C PHE A 39 25.15 21.99 -1.62
N PRO A 40 26.18 21.14 -1.39
CA PRO A 40 26.58 20.12 -2.35
C PRO A 40 25.43 19.18 -2.74
N LYS A 41 25.57 18.54 -3.91
CA LYS A 41 24.63 17.51 -4.43
C LYS A 41 23.20 18.04 -4.63
N GLY A 42 23.07 19.27 -5.10
CA GLY A 42 21.79 19.84 -5.53
C GLY A 42 20.80 20.14 -4.40
N LEU A 43 21.28 20.31 -3.17
CA LEU A 43 20.46 20.77 -2.05
C LEU A 43 20.47 22.30 -2.00
N VAL A 44 19.29 22.91 -1.89
CA VAL A 44 19.11 24.34 -1.64
C VAL A 44 18.23 24.50 -0.41
N CYS A 45 18.65 25.32 0.54
CA CYS A 45 17.86 25.64 1.73
C CYS A 45 17.54 27.13 1.75
N PHE A 46 16.30 27.46 2.11
CA PHE A 46 15.86 28.84 2.36
C PHE A 46 15.74 29.07 3.87
N PHE A 47 16.43 30.10 4.34
CA PHE A 47 16.56 30.43 5.74
C PHE A 47 15.79 31.69 6.10
N GLU A 48 15.06 31.62 7.20
CA GLU A 48 14.64 32.80 7.93
C GLU A 48 15.45 32.85 9.22
N GLN A 49 16.35 33.83 9.33
CA GLN A 49 17.36 33.85 10.40
C GLN A 49 18.09 32.49 10.45
N ASP A 50 18.15 31.80 11.57
CA ASP A 50 18.83 30.49 11.68
C ASP A 50 17.90 29.28 11.49
N THR A 51 16.70 29.51 10.93
CA THR A 51 15.70 28.46 10.69
C THR A 51 15.61 28.13 9.21
N ILE A 52 15.78 26.85 8.83
CA ILE A 52 15.43 26.39 7.48
C ILE A 52 13.90 26.32 7.39
N ARG A 53 13.32 27.14 6.53
CA ARG A 53 11.87 27.19 6.26
C ARG A 53 11.45 26.34 5.07
N LYS A 54 12.39 26.06 4.16
CA LYS A 54 12.16 25.26 2.96
C LYS A 54 13.47 24.64 2.48
N ALA A 55 13.37 23.44 1.91
CA ALA A 55 14.46 22.82 1.18
C ALA A 55 14.00 22.37 -0.21
N ILE A 56 14.88 22.52 -1.19
CA ILE A 56 14.78 21.93 -2.53
C ILE A 56 15.93 20.93 -2.67
N ILE A 57 15.61 19.73 -3.14
CA ILE A 57 16.57 18.68 -3.47
C ILE A 57 16.36 18.35 -4.94
N SER A 58 17.39 18.60 -5.75
CA SER A 58 17.35 18.34 -7.19
C SER A 58 18.53 17.47 -7.63
N VAL A 59 18.26 16.42 -8.41
CA VAL A 59 19.27 15.56 -9.06
C VAL A 59 18.87 15.41 -10.53
N GLN A 60 19.84 15.52 -11.45
CA GLN A 60 19.61 15.60 -12.90
C GLN A 60 20.56 14.66 -13.66
N ASP A 61 20.85 13.48 -13.12
CA ASP A 61 21.70 12.49 -13.79
C ASP A 61 20.89 11.62 -14.77
N LEU A 62 20.69 10.33 -14.49
CA LEU A 62 19.82 9.46 -15.31
C LEU A 62 18.34 9.64 -14.97
N THR A 63 18.04 10.51 -14.00
CA THR A 63 16.71 10.78 -13.50
C THR A 63 16.62 12.26 -13.14
N GLU A 64 15.55 12.93 -13.57
CA GLU A 64 15.22 14.25 -13.06
C GLU A 64 14.37 14.11 -11.80
N LEU A 65 15.02 14.27 -10.65
CA LEU A 65 14.39 14.30 -9.35
C LEU A 65 14.27 15.74 -8.87
N TYR A 66 13.07 16.14 -8.50
CA TYR A 66 12.79 17.38 -7.79
C TYR A 66 11.98 17.09 -6.54
N THR A 67 12.47 17.55 -5.39
CA THR A 67 11.70 17.50 -4.13
C THR A 67 11.74 18.87 -3.48
N GLU A 68 10.57 19.44 -3.16
CA GLU A 68 10.45 20.67 -2.37
C GLU A 68 9.66 20.38 -1.09
N ILE A 69 10.20 20.78 0.07
CA ILE A 69 9.66 20.46 1.38
C ILE A 69 9.55 21.73 2.22
N ASP A 70 8.38 21.97 2.81
CA ASP A 70 8.21 22.99 3.86
C ASP A 70 8.71 22.46 5.20
N LEU A 71 9.57 23.24 5.84
CA LEU A 71 10.32 22.85 7.03
C LEU A 71 10.27 23.95 8.09
N ASP A 72 10.61 23.60 9.33
CA ASP A 72 10.88 24.54 10.43
C ASP A 72 12.05 23.97 11.26
N ILE A 73 13.24 23.91 10.66
CA ILE A 73 14.42 23.29 11.29
C ILE A 73 15.36 24.35 11.84
N GLN A 74 15.59 24.35 13.16
CA GLN A 74 16.59 25.20 13.81
C GLN A 74 18.01 24.71 13.51
N THR A 75 18.91 25.65 13.25
CA THR A 75 20.32 25.35 12.95
C THR A 75 21.27 26.06 13.91
N ALA A 76 22.45 25.48 14.11
CA ALA A 76 23.60 26.20 14.65
C ALA A 76 24.32 26.84 13.46
N THR A 77 24.33 28.19 13.44
CA THR A 77 25.09 29.00 12.48
C THR A 77 24.85 28.62 11.01
N ARG A 78 23.64 28.16 10.65
CA ARG A 78 23.24 27.77 9.29
C ARG A 78 24.11 26.70 8.60
N THR A 79 24.95 26.01 9.36
CA THR A 79 25.86 24.97 8.85
C THR A 79 25.51 23.59 9.38
N GLN A 80 24.87 23.52 10.56
CA GLN A 80 24.51 22.28 11.23
C GLN A 80 23.07 22.31 11.73
N ILE A 81 22.35 21.21 11.53
CA ILE A 81 21.02 20.98 12.08
C ILE A 81 21.14 20.59 13.55
N LEU A 82 20.40 21.28 14.41
CA LEU A 82 20.30 20.94 15.82
C LEU A 82 19.46 19.68 16.04
N SER A 83 19.77 18.91 17.08
CA SER A 83 18.99 17.70 17.38
C SER A 83 17.57 18.06 17.86
N LYS A 84 16.56 17.33 17.36
CA LYS A 84 15.14 17.54 17.75
C LYS A 84 14.90 17.48 19.26
N THR A 85 15.69 16.67 19.98
CA THR A 85 15.55 16.43 21.42
C THR A 85 16.49 17.26 22.28
N GLY A 86 17.34 18.10 21.68
CA GLY A 86 18.42 18.83 22.36
C GLY A 86 19.55 17.95 22.91
N LYS A 87 19.41 16.62 22.88
CA LYS A 87 20.36 15.64 23.48
C LYS A 87 21.25 14.94 22.45
N GLY A 88 21.05 15.19 21.16
CA GLY A 88 21.81 14.59 20.07
C GLY A 88 22.92 15.49 19.52
N LYS A 89 23.90 14.89 18.84
CA LYS A 89 24.93 15.63 18.10
C LYS A 89 24.30 16.45 16.97
N ALA A 90 24.83 17.64 16.74
CA ALA A 90 24.49 18.44 15.57
C ALA A 90 24.88 17.66 14.30
N LYS A 91 24.02 17.70 13.28
CA LYS A 91 24.25 17.00 12.00
C LYS A 91 24.57 18.02 10.91
N THR A 92 25.50 17.70 10.02
CA THR A 92 25.76 18.50 8.81
C THR A 92 24.51 18.56 7.94
N ILE A 93 24.21 19.73 7.37
CA ILE A 93 23.09 19.90 6.43
C ILE A 93 23.40 19.14 5.12
N THR A 94 22.59 18.11 4.84
CA THR A 94 22.61 17.28 3.63
C THR A 94 21.18 16.84 3.28
N ALA A 95 20.94 16.40 2.03
CA ALA A 95 19.62 15.93 1.61
C ALA A 95 19.07 14.80 2.51
N ASN A 96 19.91 13.83 2.89
CA ASN A 96 19.52 12.75 3.80
C ASN A 96 19.10 13.28 5.17
N THR A 97 19.86 14.21 5.74
CA THR A 97 19.50 14.79 7.05
C THR A 97 18.24 15.64 7.00
N ILE A 98 17.87 16.18 5.83
CA ILE A 98 16.60 16.88 5.62
C ILE A 98 15.45 15.87 5.56
N PHE A 99 15.62 14.73 4.88
CA PHE A 99 14.61 13.66 4.82
C PHE A 99 14.27 13.02 6.18
N ASP A 100 15.16 13.11 7.18
CA ASP A 100 14.87 12.73 8.57
C ASP A 100 13.77 13.60 9.23
N TYR A 101 13.36 14.70 8.60
CA TYR A 101 12.35 15.62 9.09
C TYR A 101 11.04 15.44 8.34
N SER A 102 9.95 15.27 9.10
CA SER A 102 8.61 15.30 8.53
C SER A 102 8.33 16.70 7.99
N PRO A 103 7.69 16.81 6.80
CA PRO A 103 7.22 18.09 6.29
C PRO A 103 6.33 18.79 7.33
N ARG A 104 6.51 20.10 7.46
CA ARG A 104 5.71 20.92 8.38
C ARG A 104 4.30 21.13 7.85
N VAL A 105 4.21 21.52 6.58
CA VAL A 105 2.97 21.90 5.92
C VAL A 105 2.78 21.07 4.66
N ALA A 106 3.69 21.18 3.70
CA ALA A 106 3.55 20.48 2.44
C ALA A 106 4.88 19.92 1.95
N CYS A 107 4.78 18.94 1.06
CA CYS A 107 5.89 18.35 0.35
C CYS A 107 5.44 18.02 -1.07
N LEU A 108 6.30 18.29 -2.05
CA LEU A 108 6.17 17.79 -3.41
C LEU A 108 7.43 17.01 -3.76
N ARG A 109 7.26 15.85 -4.38
CA ARG A 109 8.31 15.12 -5.08
C ARG A 109 7.83 14.79 -6.48
N VAL A 110 8.67 15.08 -7.46
CA VAL A 110 8.50 14.70 -8.85
C VAL A 110 9.74 13.93 -9.27
N THR A 111 9.55 12.79 -9.88
CA THR A 111 10.62 11.98 -10.47
C THR A 111 10.25 11.72 -11.92
N ILE A 112 11.14 12.09 -12.84
CA ILE A 112 11.03 11.80 -14.26
C ILE A 112 12.21 10.92 -14.65
N SER A 113 11.93 9.70 -15.10
CA SER A 113 12.96 8.75 -15.49
C SER A 113 13.10 8.71 -17.01
N THR A 114 14.34 8.78 -17.49
CA THR A 114 14.67 8.59 -18.90
C THR A 114 15.06 7.14 -19.22
N LEU A 115 14.93 6.23 -18.25
CA LEU A 115 15.27 4.82 -18.40
C LEU A 115 14.09 4.06 -19.01
N GLU A 116 14.34 3.28 -20.07
CA GLU A 116 13.31 2.57 -20.84
C GLU A 116 12.46 1.58 -20.01
N ASN A 117 12.99 1.10 -18.87
CA ASN A 117 12.33 0.10 -18.03
C ASN A 117 11.73 0.66 -16.72
N GLU A 118 11.75 1.98 -16.54
CA GLU A 118 11.18 2.61 -15.34
C GLU A 118 9.85 3.31 -15.64
N LYS A 119 9.05 3.54 -14.59
CA LYS A 119 7.89 4.43 -14.74
C LYS A 119 8.42 5.81 -15.13
N PRO A 120 8.00 6.37 -16.29
CA PRO A 120 8.61 7.59 -16.83
C PRO A 120 8.35 8.79 -15.92
N PHE A 121 7.26 8.77 -15.15
CA PHE A 121 6.87 9.87 -14.28
C PHE A 121 6.24 9.35 -12.98
N THR A 122 6.64 9.94 -11.85
CA THR A 122 5.93 9.78 -10.57
C THR A 122 5.83 11.14 -9.88
N ILE A 123 4.69 11.39 -9.24
CA ILE A 123 4.44 12.56 -8.43
C ILE A 123 3.91 12.12 -7.07
N TYR A 124 4.43 12.72 -6.02
CA TYR A 124 3.96 12.57 -4.66
C TYR A 124 3.81 13.96 -4.06
N SER A 125 2.62 14.28 -3.56
CA SER A 125 2.37 15.58 -2.97
C SER A 125 1.53 15.44 -1.71
N THR A 126 1.86 16.23 -0.69
CA THR A 126 1.08 16.29 0.55
C THR A 126 0.82 17.72 0.95
N ILE A 127 -0.37 17.96 1.51
CA ILE A 127 -0.74 19.18 2.23
C ILE A 127 -1.30 18.76 3.59
N GLY A 128 -0.67 19.25 4.65
CA GLY A 128 -0.88 18.77 6.01
C GLY A 128 -0.52 17.28 6.11
N LYS A 129 -1.52 16.44 6.39
CA LYS A 129 -1.41 14.98 6.42
C LYS A 129 -2.18 14.29 5.29
N ARG A 130 -2.68 15.05 4.31
CA ARG A 130 -3.37 14.52 3.14
C ARG A 130 -2.40 14.36 1.98
N GLU A 131 -2.44 13.19 1.36
CA GLU A 131 -1.80 12.95 0.06
C GLU A 131 -2.76 13.38 -1.05
N LEU A 132 -2.24 14.13 -2.02
CA LEU A 132 -3.01 14.60 -3.16
C LEU A 132 -2.93 13.59 -4.30
N ASP A 133 -4.06 13.34 -4.96
CA ASP A 133 -4.12 12.37 -6.06
C ASP A 133 -3.95 13.05 -7.43
N PHE A 134 -2.74 13.53 -7.70
CA PHE A 134 -2.39 14.07 -9.02
C PHE A 134 -2.36 12.99 -10.11
N THR A 135 -2.10 11.73 -9.74
CA THR A 135 -2.02 10.63 -10.70
C THR A 135 -3.35 10.40 -11.41
N HIS A 136 -4.49 10.54 -10.73
CA HIS A 136 -5.79 10.36 -11.38
C HIS A 136 -6.46 11.69 -11.77
N ASN A 137 -6.08 12.80 -11.15
CA ASN A 137 -6.75 14.09 -11.35
C ASN A 137 -5.96 15.08 -12.21
N ALA A 138 -4.72 14.75 -12.60
CA ALA A 138 -3.87 15.61 -13.42
C ALA A 138 -3.05 14.81 -14.48
N PRO A 139 -3.70 14.06 -15.38
CA PRO A 139 -3.01 13.18 -16.34
C PRO A 139 -2.00 13.94 -17.22
N GLY A 140 -2.28 15.18 -17.61
CA GLY A 140 -1.38 15.99 -18.43
C GLY A 140 -0.05 16.34 -17.77
N LEU A 141 0.11 16.17 -16.45
CA LEU A 141 1.42 16.29 -15.79
C LEU A 141 2.32 15.09 -16.09
N GLN A 142 1.74 13.91 -16.27
CA GLN A 142 2.47 12.64 -16.41
C GLN A 142 3.10 12.45 -17.79
N GLU A 143 2.71 13.28 -18.75
CA GLU A 143 3.30 13.35 -20.09
C GLU A 143 4.63 14.14 -20.10
N SER A 144 5.03 14.71 -18.97
CA SER A 144 6.25 15.52 -18.86
C SER A 144 7.50 14.65 -18.91
N MET A 145 8.41 14.96 -19.84
CA MET A 145 9.69 14.27 -20.01
C MET A 145 10.88 15.02 -19.40
N THR A 146 10.68 16.27 -18.96
CA THR A 146 11.66 17.07 -18.21
C THR A 146 10.93 17.91 -17.14
N LEU A 147 11.66 18.41 -16.16
CA LEU A 147 11.13 19.28 -15.12
C LEU A 147 10.64 20.62 -15.68
N GLU A 148 11.29 21.17 -16.71
CA GLU A 148 10.78 22.39 -17.39
C GLU A 148 9.42 22.12 -18.05
N ALA A 149 9.27 20.98 -18.74
CA ALA A 149 7.99 20.57 -19.31
C ALA A 149 6.92 20.38 -18.21
N PHE A 150 7.31 19.81 -17.07
CA PHE A 150 6.45 19.70 -15.89
C PHE A 150 6.00 21.07 -15.36
N GLY A 151 6.90 22.06 -15.27
CA GLY A 151 6.55 23.42 -14.86
C GLY A 151 5.50 24.06 -15.79
N MET A 152 5.67 23.92 -17.10
CA MET A 152 4.70 24.41 -18.07
C MET A 152 3.36 23.66 -18.01
N ALA A 153 3.39 22.34 -17.80
CA ALA A 153 2.20 21.53 -17.62
C ALA A 153 1.45 21.89 -16.33
N LEU A 154 2.20 22.22 -15.27
CA LEU A 154 1.65 22.69 -14.00
C LEU A 154 0.91 24.01 -14.16
N ASP A 155 1.43 24.97 -14.91
CA ASP A 155 0.73 26.24 -15.18
C ASP A 155 -0.60 26.00 -15.91
N ARG A 156 -0.61 25.09 -16.89
CA ARG A 156 -1.86 24.69 -17.57
C ARG A 156 -2.84 24.02 -16.61
N PHE A 157 -2.36 23.10 -15.77
CA PHE A 157 -3.18 22.44 -14.78
C PHE A 157 -3.77 23.44 -13.78
N ILE A 158 -2.97 24.38 -13.28
CA ILE A 158 -3.43 25.43 -12.36
C ILE A 158 -4.58 26.23 -12.97
N ALA A 159 -4.52 26.55 -14.26
CA ALA A 159 -5.60 27.26 -14.96
C ALA A 159 -6.91 26.47 -15.05
N THR A 160 -6.89 25.15 -14.82
CA THR A 160 -8.09 24.28 -14.80
C THR A 160 -8.69 24.09 -13.40
N LEU A 161 -8.00 24.57 -12.35
CA LEU A 161 -8.45 24.38 -10.98
C LEU A 161 -9.71 25.20 -10.67
N PRO A 162 -10.64 24.66 -9.86
CA PRO A 162 -11.84 25.40 -9.47
C PRO A 162 -11.50 26.58 -8.56
N GLU A 163 -12.38 27.58 -8.49
CA GLU A 163 -12.21 28.74 -7.60
C GLU A 163 -12.07 28.34 -6.11
N SER A 164 -12.67 27.21 -5.73
CA SER A 164 -12.58 26.63 -4.39
C SER A 164 -11.21 26.02 -4.06
N HIS A 165 -10.28 25.94 -5.02
CA HIS A 165 -9.00 25.26 -4.84
C HIS A 165 -8.15 25.89 -3.74
N LEU A 166 -7.86 27.19 -3.81
CA LEU A 166 -7.03 27.88 -2.80
C LEU A 166 -7.69 27.87 -1.40
N PRO A 167 -9.01 28.10 -1.26
CA PRO A 167 -9.71 27.85 0.01
C PRO A 167 -9.53 26.43 0.53
N THR A 168 -9.57 25.42 -0.34
CA THR A 168 -9.39 24.01 0.04
C THR A 168 -7.96 23.75 0.51
N VAL A 169 -6.95 24.27 -0.21
CA VAL A 169 -5.54 24.20 0.21
C VAL A 169 -5.36 24.80 1.61
N ALA A 170 -5.91 25.98 1.87
CA ALA A 170 -5.83 26.63 3.18
C ALA A 170 -6.52 25.80 4.28
N LEU A 171 -7.64 25.16 3.99
CA LEU A 171 -8.30 24.22 4.91
C LEU A 171 -7.38 23.04 5.22
N LEU A 172 -6.84 22.37 4.20
CA LEU A 172 -5.97 21.19 4.34
C LEU A 172 -4.71 21.47 5.18
N GLN A 173 -4.10 22.64 5.01
CA GLN A 173 -2.92 23.06 5.79
C GLN A 173 -3.20 23.17 7.29
N ASN A 174 -4.46 23.40 7.68
CA ASN A 174 -4.88 23.58 9.06
C ASN A 174 -5.71 22.40 9.61
N LEU A 175 -5.98 21.38 8.79
CA LEU A 175 -6.75 20.22 9.23
C LEU A 175 -5.98 19.48 10.34
N PRO A 176 -6.65 19.15 11.46
CA PRO A 176 -6.04 18.34 12.49
C PRO A 176 -5.84 16.91 11.98
N ASP A 177 -4.92 16.21 12.64
CA ASP A 177 -4.68 14.80 12.36
C ASP A 177 -5.99 14.00 12.48
N ILE A 178 -6.36 13.30 11.41
CA ILE A 178 -7.46 12.33 11.46
C ILE A 178 -6.94 11.13 12.24
N LYS A 179 -7.31 11.07 13.52
CA LYS A 179 -7.06 9.88 14.33
C LYS A 179 -8.05 8.81 13.90
N THR A 180 -7.56 7.82 13.17
CA THR A 180 -8.33 6.61 12.96
C THR A 180 -8.52 5.91 14.31
N LYS A 181 -9.69 5.30 14.50
CA LYS A 181 -10.01 4.56 15.73
C LYS A 181 -9.89 3.08 15.45
N PRO A 182 -9.24 2.30 16.34
CA PRO A 182 -9.23 0.86 16.19
C PRO A 182 -10.65 0.30 16.11
N VAL A 183 -10.86 -0.63 15.19
CA VAL A 183 -12.15 -1.29 14.94
C VAL A 183 -12.00 -2.79 15.17
N ARG A 184 -13.03 -3.41 15.74
CA ARG A 184 -13.12 -4.86 15.88
C ARG A 184 -14.03 -5.40 14.80
N PHE A 185 -13.48 -6.27 13.97
CA PHE A 185 -14.22 -6.99 12.95
C PHE A 185 -14.77 -8.30 13.52
N LYS A 186 -15.99 -8.64 13.13
CA LYS A 186 -16.54 -9.98 13.28
C LYS A 186 -16.79 -10.61 11.91
N SER A 187 -16.83 -11.95 11.93
CA SER A 187 -17.14 -12.74 10.72
C SER A 187 -18.46 -12.27 10.13
N GLY A 188 -18.45 -11.90 8.85
CA GLY A 188 -19.62 -11.37 8.16
C GLY A 188 -19.76 -9.84 8.15
N ASP A 189 -18.80 -9.10 8.68
CA ASP A 189 -18.77 -7.65 8.47
C ASP A 189 -18.33 -7.31 7.03
N PHE A 190 -19.00 -6.35 6.43
CA PHE A 190 -18.56 -5.69 5.21
C PHE A 190 -17.73 -4.46 5.55
N PHE A 191 -16.68 -4.22 4.77
CA PHE A 191 -15.88 -3.00 4.86
C PHE A 191 -15.70 -2.34 3.51
N ALA A 192 -15.52 -1.02 3.51
CA ALA A 192 -15.21 -0.27 2.31
C ALA A 192 -13.70 -0.05 2.16
N VAL A 193 -13.21 -0.23 0.93
CA VAL A 193 -11.84 0.02 0.54
C VAL A 193 -11.84 1.14 -0.50
N PRO A 194 -11.28 2.32 -0.18
CA PRO A 194 -11.11 3.39 -1.16
C PRO A 194 -10.26 2.92 -2.35
N VAL A 195 -10.75 3.16 -3.57
CA VAL A 195 -10.04 2.81 -4.82
C VAL A 195 -9.80 4.01 -5.73
N ARG A 196 -10.50 5.13 -5.50
CA ARG A 196 -10.28 6.40 -6.20
C ARG A 196 -10.45 7.56 -5.25
N TYR A 197 -9.65 8.60 -5.47
CA TYR A 197 -9.66 9.81 -4.67
C TYR A 197 -9.85 11.04 -5.55
N ASP A 198 -10.47 12.07 -5.00
CA ASP A 198 -10.38 13.41 -5.59
C ASP A 198 -8.94 13.95 -5.46
N LEU A 199 -8.67 15.09 -6.09
CA LEU A 199 -7.36 15.75 -6.04
C LEU A 199 -6.84 15.94 -4.60
N TYR A 200 -7.74 16.11 -3.63
CA TYR A 200 -7.42 16.45 -2.24
C TYR A 200 -7.29 15.21 -1.34
N GLY A 201 -7.31 14.00 -1.91
CA GLY A 201 -7.15 12.76 -1.17
C GLY A 201 -8.39 12.33 -0.41
N ASN A 202 -9.58 12.80 -0.80
CA ASN A 202 -10.83 12.27 -0.29
C ASN A 202 -11.27 11.09 -1.16
N PRO A 203 -11.58 9.92 -0.57
CA PRO A 203 -12.15 8.82 -1.31
C PRO A 203 -13.44 9.26 -2.02
N VAL A 204 -13.53 8.99 -3.32
CA VAL A 204 -14.75 9.21 -4.11
C VAL A 204 -15.39 7.90 -4.53
N HIS A 205 -14.58 6.84 -4.68
CA HIS A 205 -15.08 5.51 -5.03
C HIS A 205 -14.47 4.43 -4.15
N TYR A 206 -15.25 3.38 -3.96
CA TYR A 206 -14.94 2.26 -3.09
C TYR A 206 -15.21 0.95 -3.82
N THR A 207 -14.35 -0.03 -3.56
CA THR A 207 -14.75 -1.43 -3.61
C THR A 207 -15.07 -1.89 -2.19
N PHE A 208 -15.72 -3.05 -2.06
CA PHE A 208 -16.10 -3.59 -0.77
C PHE A 208 -15.41 -4.92 -0.50
N GLY A 209 -15.10 -5.14 0.76
CA GLY A 209 -14.59 -6.40 1.26
C GLY A 209 -15.49 -7.04 2.29
N ARG A 210 -15.22 -8.32 2.54
CA ARG A 210 -15.91 -9.14 3.53
C ARG A 210 -14.91 -9.71 4.50
N HIS A 211 -15.15 -9.54 5.79
CA HIS A 211 -14.41 -10.25 6.82
C HIS A 211 -14.94 -11.67 6.96
N LEU A 212 -14.07 -12.65 6.77
CA LEU A 212 -14.43 -14.07 6.80
C LEU A 212 -14.14 -14.69 8.15
N LEU A 213 -12.90 -14.59 8.63
CA LEU A 213 -12.47 -15.22 9.89
C LEU A 213 -11.37 -14.42 10.59
N ASN A 214 -11.37 -14.48 11.93
CA ASN A 214 -10.26 -14.01 12.75
C ASN A 214 -9.25 -15.15 12.97
N ILE A 215 -8.27 -15.25 12.07
CA ILE A 215 -7.24 -16.29 12.10
C ILE A 215 -6.40 -16.20 13.39
N ALA A 216 -6.12 -14.98 13.86
CA ALA A 216 -5.39 -14.78 15.11
C ALA A 216 -6.12 -15.34 16.34
N ALA A 217 -7.46 -15.31 16.36
CA ALA A 217 -8.26 -15.91 17.42
C ALA A 217 -8.32 -17.45 17.29
N LEU A 218 -8.46 -17.96 16.06
CA LEU A 218 -8.50 -19.41 15.79
C LEU A 218 -7.20 -20.11 16.17
N ARG A 219 -6.04 -19.50 15.89
CA ARG A 219 -4.72 -20.02 16.29
C ARG A 219 -4.55 -20.25 17.79
N LYS A 220 -5.33 -19.54 18.62
CA LYS A 220 -5.28 -19.67 20.08
C LYS A 220 -6.18 -20.78 20.61
N GLN A 221 -7.04 -21.36 19.78
CA GLN A 221 -7.93 -22.45 20.18
C GLN A 221 -7.12 -23.74 20.33
N LYS A 222 -7.15 -24.29 21.55
CA LYS A 222 -6.40 -25.50 21.88
C LYS A 222 -6.96 -26.68 21.10
N GLY A 223 -6.08 -27.37 20.36
CA GLY A 223 -6.42 -28.58 19.61
C GLY A 223 -7.12 -28.33 18.27
N LEU A 224 -7.35 -27.08 17.87
CA LEU A 224 -7.95 -26.78 16.56
C LEU A 224 -6.95 -26.98 15.41
N LEU A 225 -5.72 -26.51 15.58
CA LEU A 225 -4.68 -26.56 14.56
C LEU A 225 -3.51 -27.45 15.00
N PRO A 226 -3.00 -28.34 14.13
CA PRO A 226 -1.72 -29.02 14.36
C PRO A 226 -0.58 -28.04 14.58
N GLN A 227 0.49 -28.48 15.26
CA GLN A 227 1.65 -27.62 15.55
C GLN A 227 2.29 -27.07 14.26
N LEU A 228 2.40 -27.92 13.23
CA LEU A 228 3.01 -27.58 11.94
C LEU A 228 2.06 -26.90 10.96
N HIS A 229 0.82 -26.59 11.37
CA HIS A 229 -0.17 -25.94 10.52
C HIS A 229 0.34 -24.58 10.00
N GLN A 230 0.13 -24.30 8.72
CA GLN A 230 0.63 -23.11 8.02
C GLN A 230 0.19 -21.78 8.63
N TRP A 231 -1.01 -21.71 9.22
CA TRP A 231 -1.45 -20.49 9.92
C TRP A 231 -0.57 -20.13 11.13
N ASN A 232 0.16 -21.08 11.71
CA ASN A 232 1.10 -20.78 12.80
C ASN A 232 2.35 -20.02 12.31
N SER A 233 2.67 -20.07 11.01
CA SER A 233 3.79 -19.30 10.43
C SER A 233 3.39 -17.90 9.97
N LEU A 234 2.10 -17.56 9.95
CA LEU A 234 1.65 -16.23 9.57
C LEU A 234 2.10 -15.20 10.61
N MET A 235 2.80 -14.16 10.15
CA MET A 235 3.24 -13.05 11.01
C MET A 235 2.06 -12.12 11.34
N THR A 236 2.19 -11.34 12.43
CA THR A 236 1.22 -10.29 12.85
C THR A 236 -0.15 -10.80 13.33
N ILE A 237 -1.10 -9.89 13.55
CA ILE A 237 -2.51 -10.21 13.83
C ILE A 237 -3.22 -10.34 12.50
N VAL A 238 -3.61 -11.57 12.14
CA VAL A 238 -4.10 -11.89 10.79
C VAL A 238 -5.61 -12.12 10.77
N GLN A 239 -6.24 -11.54 9.76
CA GLN A 239 -7.63 -11.73 9.38
C GLN A 239 -7.68 -12.45 8.02
N LEU A 240 -8.72 -13.26 7.81
CA LEU A 240 -9.06 -13.79 6.48
C LEU A 240 -10.18 -12.93 5.91
N VAL A 241 -9.97 -12.40 4.71
CA VAL A 241 -10.92 -11.52 4.04
C VAL A 241 -11.05 -11.86 2.56
N THR A 242 -12.05 -11.30 1.89
CA THR A 242 -12.14 -11.26 0.42
C THR A 242 -12.63 -9.89 -0.05
N LEU A 243 -12.51 -9.59 -1.34
CA LEU A 243 -13.05 -8.38 -1.98
C LEU A 243 -14.06 -8.74 -3.08
N TYR A 244 -15.11 -7.94 -3.17
CA TYR A 244 -16.12 -8.03 -4.21
C TYR A 244 -15.71 -7.25 -5.46
N ASP A 245 -16.08 -7.76 -6.63
CA ASP A 245 -16.02 -7.00 -7.86
C ASP A 245 -17.12 -5.93 -7.87
N SER A 246 -16.77 -4.78 -7.32
CA SER A 246 -17.67 -3.65 -7.12
C SER A 246 -16.94 -2.33 -7.31
N ASP A 247 -17.68 -1.33 -7.78
CA ASP A 247 -17.25 0.06 -7.82
C ASP A 247 -18.44 0.93 -7.43
N SER A 248 -18.32 1.68 -6.35
CA SER A 248 -19.39 2.46 -5.77
C SER A 248 -18.93 3.84 -5.38
N GLY A 249 -19.70 4.86 -5.76
CA GLY A 249 -19.54 6.24 -5.28
C GLY A 249 -20.16 6.51 -3.90
N THR A 250 -20.71 5.48 -3.24
CA THR A 250 -21.33 5.57 -1.91
C THR A 250 -20.81 4.50 -0.96
N LEU A 251 -20.85 4.78 0.35
CA LEU A 251 -20.57 3.85 1.44
C LEU A 251 -21.79 3.04 1.88
N ASP A 252 -22.96 3.26 1.28
CA ASP A 252 -24.22 2.57 1.61
C ASP A 252 -24.73 1.72 0.43
N PRO A 253 -24.01 0.64 0.06
CA PRO A 253 -24.48 -0.29 -0.96
C PRO A 253 -25.56 -1.23 -0.41
N ASP A 254 -26.40 -1.79 -1.30
CA ASP A 254 -27.24 -2.94 -0.94
C ASP A 254 -26.35 -4.15 -0.67
N LEU A 255 -26.23 -4.50 0.61
CA LEU A 255 -25.37 -5.59 1.08
C LEU A 255 -25.81 -6.96 0.60
N PHE A 256 -27.12 -7.18 0.39
CA PHE A 256 -27.62 -8.44 -0.13
C PHE A 256 -27.22 -8.57 -1.60
N ALA A 257 -27.46 -7.55 -2.41
CA ALA A 257 -27.04 -7.54 -3.82
C ALA A 257 -25.51 -7.68 -3.94
N LEU A 258 -24.74 -6.97 -3.11
CA LEU A 258 -23.29 -7.06 -3.06
C LEU A 258 -22.81 -8.48 -2.72
N SER A 259 -23.47 -9.18 -1.79
CA SER A 259 -23.09 -10.55 -1.42
C SER A 259 -23.21 -11.56 -2.55
N GLN A 260 -23.96 -11.23 -3.61
CA GLN A 260 -24.17 -12.08 -4.78
C GLN A 260 -23.17 -11.77 -5.92
N THR A 261 -22.31 -10.76 -5.76
CA THR A 261 -21.32 -10.44 -6.80
C THR A 261 -20.08 -11.33 -6.70
N ARG A 262 -19.34 -11.40 -7.80
CA ARG A 262 -18.10 -12.17 -7.86
C ARG A 262 -17.09 -11.61 -6.86
N THR A 263 -16.32 -12.49 -6.23
CA THR A 263 -15.22 -12.10 -5.36
C THR A 263 -13.88 -12.59 -5.89
N ILE A 264 -12.80 -11.98 -5.43
CA ILE A 264 -11.46 -12.59 -5.51
C ILE A 264 -11.32 -13.74 -4.48
N PRO A 265 -10.32 -14.62 -4.60
CA PRO A 265 -10.03 -15.62 -3.57
C PRO A 265 -9.76 -14.95 -2.22
N ALA A 266 -10.08 -15.64 -1.13
CA ALA A 266 -9.79 -15.14 0.19
C ALA A 266 -8.28 -15.07 0.43
N PHE A 267 -7.85 -14.03 1.12
CA PHE A 267 -6.44 -13.78 1.40
C PHE A 267 -6.24 -13.34 2.85
N HIS A 268 -5.03 -13.54 3.35
CA HIS A 268 -4.63 -13.10 4.67
C HIS A 268 -4.29 -11.61 4.65
N MET A 269 -4.92 -10.85 5.53
CA MET A 269 -4.64 -9.43 5.72
C MET A 269 -4.29 -9.15 7.18
N MET A 270 -3.22 -8.38 7.41
CA MET A 270 -2.85 -7.96 8.75
C MET A 270 -3.79 -6.87 9.29
N ASP A 271 -3.73 -6.66 10.59
CA ASP A 271 -4.54 -5.71 11.34
C ASP A 271 -4.30 -4.23 10.97
N ASN A 272 -3.23 -3.90 10.24
CA ASN A 272 -2.84 -2.54 9.87
C ASN A 272 -4.00 -1.67 9.37
N ARG A 273 -4.38 -1.72 8.10
CA ARG A 273 -5.41 -0.81 7.58
C ARG A 273 -6.81 -1.18 8.07
N LEU A 274 -7.08 -2.47 8.15
CA LEU A 274 -8.38 -3.01 8.52
C LEU A 274 -8.74 -2.63 9.96
N MET A 275 -7.97 -3.10 10.95
CA MET A 275 -8.32 -2.91 12.36
C MET A 275 -7.90 -1.54 12.91
N ARG A 276 -7.09 -0.74 12.20
CA ARG A 276 -6.87 0.67 12.57
C ARG A 276 -7.98 1.60 12.08
N GLY A 277 -8.98 1.09 11.36
CA GLY A 277 -10.15 1.87 10.93
C GLY A 277 -9.95 2.68 9.65
N GLU A 278 -8.94 2.34 8.83
CA GLU A 278 -8.81 2.92 7.48
C GLU A 278 -9.83 2.32 6.50
N TYR A 279 -10.32 1.10 6.78
CA TYR A 279 -11.43 0.47 6.07
C TYR A 279 -12.66 0.44 6.97
N PRO A 280 -13.60 1.39 6.82
CA PRO A 280 -14.77 1.45 7.70
C PRO A 280 -15.68 0.25 7.48
N ILE A 281 -16.23 -0.28 8.57
CA ILE A 281 -17.32 -1.26 8.51
C ILE A 281 -18.58 -0.53 8.02
N ILE A 282 -19.18 -1.04 6.94
CA ILE A 282 -20.37 -0.46 6.32
C ILE A 282 -21.65 -1.24 6.61
N GLY A 283 -21.52 -2.44 7.19
CA GLY A 283 -22.66 -3.22 7.65
C GLY A 283 -22.31 -4.68 7.84
N HIS A 284 -23.33 -5.48 8.09
CA HIS A 284 -23.16 -6.88 8.48
C HIS A 284 -24.24 -7.75 7.86
N LEU A 285 -23.84 -8.91 7.35
CA LEU A 285 -24.74 -10.03 7.11
C LEU A 285 -24.11 -11.29 7.72
N PRO A 286 -24.88 -12.30 8.12
CA PRO A 286 -24.31 -13.61 8.46
C PRO A 286 -23.57 -14.21 7.24
N LEU A 287 -22.51 -14.98 7.49
CA LEU A 287 -21.86 -15.78 6.45
C LEU A 287 -22.63 -17.09 6.28
N ALA A 288 -22.93 -17.44 5.03
CA ALA A 288 -23.23 -18.82 4.68
C ALA A 288 -21.92 -19.64 4.67
N PRO A 289 -21.93 -20.94 5.02
CA PRO A 289 -20.73 -21.80 4.93
C PRO A 289 -20.03 -21.70 3.57
N GLU A 290 -20.81 -21.59 2.50
CA GLU A 290 -20.34 -21.53 1.11
C GLU A 290 -19.49 -20.29 0.82
N ALA A 291 -19.68 -19.21 1.59
CA ALA A 291 -18.91 -17.98 1.46
C ALA A 291 -17.48 -18.11 2.01
N LEU A 292 -17.21 -19.11 2.86
CA LEU A 292 -15.85 -19.41 3.27
C LEU A 292 -15.13 -20.15 2.13
N ASN A 293 -14.09 -19.52 1.63
CA ASN A 293 -13.11 -20.13 0.74
C ASN A 293 -11.71 -19.89 1.33
N PHE A 294 -10.78 -20.78 0.99
CA PHE A 294 -9.46 -20.80 1.61
C PHE A 294 -8.39 -21.01 0.56
N PRO A 295 -7.23 -20.34 0.72
CA PRO A 295 -6.06 -20.66 -0.08
C PRO A 295 -5.58 -22.09 0.23
N MET A 296 -5.11 -22.77 -0.82
CA MET A 296 -4.39 -24.04 -0.71
C MET A 296 -2.88 -23.79 -0.60
N HIS A 297 -2.20 -24.70 0.08
CA HIS A 297 -0.77 -24.62 0.31
C HIS A 297 -0.11 -25.98 0.03
N LEU A 298 1.02 -25.96 -0.66
CA LEU A 298 1.87 -27.14 -0.86
C LEU A 298 3.28 -26.83 -0.37
N PHE A 299 3.70 -27.49 0.71
CA PHE A 299 4.99 -27.28 1.34
C PHE A 299 5.90 -28.46 1.08
N ALA A 300 6.97 -28.29 0.31
CA ALA A 300 7.98 -29.31 0.11
C ALA A 300 9.30 -28.92 0.78
N ARG A 301 9.63 -29.55 1.92
CA ARG A 301 10.89 -29.28 2.63
C ARG A 301 11.53 -30.56 3.16
N LYS A 302 12.84 -30.70 2.98
CA LYS A 302 13.64 -31.82 3.52
C LYS A 302 13.08 -33.22 3.18
N GLY A 303 12.53 -33.37 1.97
CA GLY A 303 11.99 -34.65 1.49
C GLY A 303 10.58 -34.97 1.97
N THR A 304 9.93 -34.09 2.73
CA THR A 304 8.51 -34.20 3.06
C THR A 304 7.69 -33.21 2.24
N VAL A 305 6.49 -33.64 1.86
CA VAL A 305 5.49 -32.79 1.21
C VAL A 305 4.28 -32.74 2.14
N ASN A 306 3.84 -31.52 2.48
CA ASN A 306 2.66 -31.30 3.30
C ASN A 306 1.66 -30.46 2.52
N PHE A 307 0.38 -30.70 2.76
CA PHE A 307 -0.71 -29.99 2.12
C PHE A 307 -1.58 -29.28 3.16
N GLY A 308 -1.94 -28.03 2.88
CA GLY A 308 -2.85 -27.25 3.72
C GLY A 308 -4.02 -26.70 2.90
N TRP A 309 -5.23 -26.77 3.45
CA TRP A 309 -6.41 -26.13 2.89
C TRP A 309 -7.32 -25.67 4.04
N GLY A 310 -7.45 -24.35 4.23
CA GLY A 310 -8.16 -23.80 5.39
C GLY A 310 -7.55 -24.28 6.72
N ILE A 311 -8.37 -24.88 7.59
CA ILE A 311 -7.93 -25.52 8.85
C ILE A 311 -7.34 -26.93 8.68
N CYS A 312 -7.50 -27.53 7.49
CA CYS A 312 -7.00 -28.87 7.23
C CYS A 312 -5.50 -28.82 6.93
N TYR A 313 -4.77 -29.75 7.51
CA TYR A 313 -3.35 -29.91 7.27
C TYR A 313 -2.97 -31.39 7.25
N ILE A 314 -2.40 -31.84 6.14
CA ILE A 314 -2.00 -33.23 5.93
C ILE A 314 -0.48 -33.26 5.80
N GLU A 315 0.14 -34.00 6.72
CA GLU A 315 1.59 -34.17 6.75
C GLU A 315 2.04 -35.35 5.90
N ASN A 316 3.22 -35.22 5.30
CA ASN A 316 3.92 -36.32 4.62
C ASN A 316 3.05 -37.02 3.57
N ILE A 317 2.37 -36.25 2.72
CA ILE A 317 1.61 -36.81 1.61
C ILE A 317 2.57 -37.57 0.68
N ASN A 318 2.13 -38.72 0.17
CA ASN A 318 2.94 -39.56 -0.72
C ASN A 318 2.93 -39.03 -2.17
N PHE A 319 3.25 -37.74 -2.31
CA PHE A 319 3.30 -37.05 -3.58
C PHE A 319 4.72 -37.09 -4.15
N GLN A 320 4.84 -37.61 -5.38
CA GLN A 320 6.09 -37.62 -6.12
C GLN A 320 6.05 -36.57 -7.24
N PRO A 321 6.86 -35.50 -7.17
CA PRO A 321 6.88 -34.48 -8.21
C PRO A 321 7.49 -35.02 -9.51
N GLN A 322 7.05 -34.50 -10.65
CA GLN A 322 7.62 -34.86 -11.96
C GLN A 322 9.11 -34.47 -12.07
N SER A 323 9.54 -33.40 -11.40
CA SER A 323 10.94 -32.98 -11.32
C SER A 323 11.26 -32.53 -9.88
N PRO A 324 12.30 -33.09 -9.22
CA PRO A 324 12.70 -32.66 -7.89
C PRO A 324 13.52 -31.36 -7.93
N PRO A 325 13.44 -30.51 -6.88
CA PRO A 325 12.59 -30.66 -5.71
C PRO A 325 11.11 -30.39 -6.02
N ALA A 326 10.20 -30.97 -5.21
CA ALA A 326 8.78 -30.66 -5.36
C ALA A 326 8.53 -29.14 -5.24
N PRO A 327 7.60 -28.58 -6.03
CA PRO A 327 7.28 -27.17 -5.96
C PRO A 327 6.76 -26.80 -4.57
N THR A 328 7.10 -25.60 -4.15
CA THR A 328 6.68 -25.03 -2.87
C THR A 328 5.80 -23.83 -3.18
N LEU A 329 4.50 -24.02 -3.02
CA LEU A 329 3.44 -23.06 -3.32
C LEU A 329 2.87 -22.58 -1.98
N GLU A 330 3.62 -21.68 -1.32
CA GLU A 330 3.28 -21.17 0.00
C GLU A 330 2.42 -19.91 -0.13
N ASN A 331 1.09 -20.05 -0.04
CA ASN A 331 0.21 -18.88 0.09
C ASN A 331 0.17 -18.34 1.54
N ASN A 332 1.34 -18.19 2.17
CA ASN A 332 1.52 -17.70 3.55
C ASN A 332 1.83 -16.20 3.63
N GLY A 333 1.72 -15.49 2.51
CA GLY A 333 1.85 -14.04 2.46
C GLY A 333 0.74 -13.36 3.25
N VAL A 334 1.10 -12.38 4.07
CA VAL A 334 0.12 -11.55 4.78
C VAL A 334 0.15 -10.14 4.20
N ASN A 335 -0.96 -9.72 3.64
CA ASN A 335 -1.08 -8.42 2.99
C ASN A 335 -1.25 -7.28 4.00
N SER A 336 -0.57 -6.16 3.76
CA SER A 336 -0.67 -4.94 4.59
C SER A 336 -1.87 -4.07 4.26
N ALA A 337 -2.50 -4.32 3.10
CA ALA A 337 -3.63 -3.61 2.55
C ALA A 337 -4.53 -4.58 1.74
N ALA A 338 -5.57 -4.03 1.11
CA ALA A 338 -6.49 -4.80 0.29
C ALA A 338 -5.87 -5.12 -1.09
N GLU A 339 -6.18 -6.29 -1.64
CA GLU A 339 -5.65 -6.81 -2.92
C GLU A 339 -6.32 -6.19 -4.17
N ILE A 340 -6.18 -4.88 -4.35
CA ILE A 340 -6.79 -4.16 -5.49
C ILE A 340 -6.25 -4.66 -6.83
N ARG A 341 -4.97 -5.02 -6.93
CA ARG A 341 -4.37 -5.55 -8.16
C ARG A 341 -4.97 -6.88 -8.59
N VAL A 342 -5.31 -7.74 -7.63
CA VAL A 342 -5.98 -9.02 -7.93
C VAL A 342 -7.40 -8.77 -8.43
N LEU A 343 -8.07 -7.74 -7.91
CA LEU A 343 -9.38 -7.30 -8.41
C LEU A 343 -9.29 -6.75 -9.85
N GLU A 344 -8.23 -6.02 -10.18
CA GLU A 344 -7.97 -5.57 -11.55
C GLU A 344 -7.74 -6.76 -12.50
N LYS A 345 -6.97 -7.77 -12.08
CA LYS A 345 -6.81 -9.03 -12.86
C LYS A 345 -8.16 -9.71 -13.11
N LEU A 346 -8.99 -9.81 -12.08
CA LEU A 346 -10.35 -10.38 -12.18
C LEU A 346 -11.17 -9.69 -13.26
N ARG A 347 -11.17 -8.35 -13.27
CA ARG A 347 -11.91 -7.51 -14.23
C ARG A 347 -11.34 -7.60 -15.64
N ALA A 348 -10.03 -7.79 -15.78
CA ALA A 348 -9.36 -8.01 -17.05
C ALA A 348 -9.56 -9.44 -17.60
N GLY A 349 -10.25 -10.32 -16.87
CA GLY A 349 -10.41 -11.72 -17.26
C GLY A 349 -9.15 -12.57 -17.09
N ALA A 350 -8.13 -12.04 -16.39
CA ALA A 350 -6.91 -12.77 -16.07
C ALA A 350 -7.11 -13.66 -14.83
N SER A 351 -6.18 -14.60 -14.63
CA SER A 351 -6.15 -15.43 -13.42
C SER A 351 -5.96 -14.55 -12.18
N VAL A 352 -6.77 -14.80 -11.15
CA VAL A 352 -6.66 -14.18 -9.82
C VAL A 352 -5.69 -14.93 -8.91
N TYR A 353 -5.26 -16.11 -9.33
CA TYR A 353 -4.22 -16.88 -8.69
C TYR A 353 -2.87 -16.54 -9.33
N ASP A 354 -1.79 -16.66 -8.58
CA ASP A 354 -0.44 -16.54 -9.10
C ASP A 354 0.12 -17.93 -9.42
N GLU A 355 0.62 -18.12 -10.64
CA GLU A 355 1.15 -19.41 -11.11
C GLU A 355 2.22 -20.01 -10.19
N TYR A 356 3.08 -19.16 -9.61
CA TYR A 356 4.23 -19.60 -8.82
C TYR A 356 3.94 -19.76 -7.33
N TRP A 357 2.78 -19.30 -6.86
CA TRP A 357 2.43 -19.31 -5.43
C TRP A 357 1.15 -20.07 -5.13
N ASP A 358 0.24 -20.21 -6.09
CA ASP A 358 -1.08 -20.79 -5.89
C ASP A 358 -1.26 -22.12 -6.63
N LEU A 359 -1.47 -23.19 -5.86
CA LEU A 359 -1.85 -24.49 -6.41
C LEU A 359 -3.15 -24.43 -7.23
N GLN A 360 -4.00 -23.44 -6.95
CA GLN A 360 -5.29 -23.22 -7.61
C GLN A 360 -5.18 -22.49 -8.96
N HIS A 361 -3.96 -22.14 -9.41
CA HIS A 361 -3.75 -21.54 -10.73
C HIS A 361 -4.16 -22.52 -11.86
N PRO A 362 -4.74 -22.06 -12.98
CA PRO A 362 -5.11 -22.92 -14.10
C PRO A 362 -3.96 -23.78 -14.67
N GLU A 363 -2.75 -23.23 -14.74
CA GLU A 363 -1.55 -23.98 -15.18
C GLU A 363 -1.10 -25.06 -14.18
N ASN A 364 -1.59 -25.02 -12.93
CA ASN A 364 -1.25 -25.99 -11.89
C ASN A 364 -2.28 -27.14 -11.79
N THR A 365 -3.19 -27.29 -12.76
CA THR A 365 -4.27 -28.30 -12.71
C THR A 365 -3.73 -29.74 -12.59
N GLU A 366 -2.71 -30.10 -13.37
CA GLU A 366 -2.09 -31.44 -13.29
C GLU A 366 -1.38 -31.67 -11.95
N LEU A 367 -0.70 -30.64 -11.45
CA LEU A 367 -0.02 -30.67 -10.16
C LEU A 367 -1.05 -30.89 -9.03
N MET A 368 -2.14 -30.13 -9.02
CA MET A 368 -3.22 -30.24 -8.03
C MET A 368 -3.86 -31.64 -8.07
N ALA A 369 -4.14 -32.16 -9.26
CA ALA A 369 -4.68 -33.51 -9.41
C ALA A 369 -3.74 -34.59 -8.85
N GLY A 370 -2.43 -34.47 -9.10
CA GLY A 370 -1.42 -35.37 -8.53
C GLY A 370 -1.35 -35.29 -7.00
N VAL A 371 -1.41 -34.08 -6.43
CA VAL A 371 -1.45 -33.87 -4.96
C VAL A 371 -2.69 -34.52 -4.35
N PHE A 372 -3.85 -34.37 -4.97
CA PHE A 372 -5.11 -34.95 -4.47
C PHE A 372 -5.14 -36.47 -4.61
N ALA A 373 -4.65 -37.01 -5.72
CA ALA A 373 -4.51 -38.44 -5.93
C ALA A 373 -3.57 -39.08 -4.89
N ALA A 374 -2.46 -38.40 -4.54
CA ALA A 374 -1.54 -38.85 -3.49
C ALA A 374 -2.18 -38.92 -2.09
N MET A 375 -3.25 -38.15 -1.86
CA MET A 375 -4.06 -38.19 -0.65
C MET A 375 -5.28 -39.12 -0.76
N GLY A 376 -5.51 -39.75 -1.92
CA GLY A 376 -6.63 -40.66 -2.16
C GLY A 376 -7.98 -39.97 -2.34
N VAL A 377 -8.01 -38.70 -2.77
CA VAL A 377 -9.25 -37.92 -2.95
C VAL A 377 -9.43 -37.46 -4.40
N SER A 378 -10.68 -37.17 -4.78
CA SER A 378 -11.02 -36.67 -6.13
C SER A 378 -10.48 -35.24 -6.33
N PRO A 379 -9.93 -34.87 -7.51
CA PRO A 379 -9.56 -33.48 -7.85
C PRO A 379 -10.74 -32.50 -7.78
N THR A 380 -11.98 -33.00 -7.79
CA THR A 380 -13.20 -32.20 -7.69
C THR A 380 -13.85 -32.23 -6.30
N ILE A 381 -13.17 -32.79 -5.29
CA ILE A 381 -13.68 -32.86 -3.92
C ILE A 381 -13.99 -31.46 -3.39
N THR A 382 -15.11 -31.31 -2.69
CA THR A 382 -15.44 -30.04 -2.04
C THR A 382 -14.59 -29.87 -0.79
N TYR A 383 -14.47 -28.64 -0.30
CA TYR A 383 -13.76 -28.37 0.95
C TYR A 383 -14.34 -29.16 2.14
N ASP A 384 -15.67 -29.19 2.26
CA ASP A 384 -16.33 -29.83 3.39
C ASP A 384 -16.16 -31.36 3.36
N ASP A 385 -16.28 -31.97 2.17
CA ASP A 385 -16.00 -33.41 2.00
C ASP A 385 -14.52 -33.74 2.28
N PHE A 386 -13.60 -32.85 1.88
CA PHE A 386 -12.18 -32.98 2.21
C PHE A 386 -11.97 -32.94 3.73
N CYS A 387 -12.61 -31.99 4.43
CA CYS A 387 -12.56 -31.93 5.88
C CYS A 387 -13.05 -33.24 6.51
N HIS A 388 -14.20 -33.76 6.07
CA HIS A 388 -14.77 -35.00 6.62
C HIS A 388 -13.87 -36.22 6.36
N ALA A 389 -13.27 -36.33 5.17
CA ALA A 389 -12.37 -37.43 4.81
C ALA A 389 -11.14 -37.51 5.74
N PHE A 390 -10.69 -36.37 6.28
CA PHE A 390 -9.52 -36.27 7.16
C PHE A 390 -9.86 -35.93 8.62
N GLY A 391 -11.15 -35.99 9.00
CA GLY A 391 -11.58 -35.77 10.38
C GLY A 391 -11.48 -34.33 10.90
N TYR A 392 -11.49 -33.34 10.00
CA TYR A 392 -11.51 -31.92 10.34
C TYR A 392 -12.95 -31.36 10.38
N PRO A 393 -13.20 -30.29 11.15
CA PRO A 393 -14.44 -29.53 11.07
C PRO A 393 -14.71 -28.96 9.67
N ASP A 394 -15.94 -29.07 9.18
CA ASP A 394 -16.37 -28.40 7.95
C ASP A 394 -16.60 -26.88 8.15
N ARG A 395 -16.96 -26.16 7.08
CA ARG A 395 -17.20 -24.71 7.14
C ARG A 395 -18.32 -24.32 8.10
N LYS A 396 -19.38 -25.13 8.21
CA LYS A 396 -20.49 -24.84 9.13
C LYS A 396 -20.02 -24.94 10.58
N ALA A 397 -19.34 -26.03 10.93
CA ALA A 397 -18.77 -26.21 12.26
C ALA A 397 -17.76 -25.10 12.60
N LEU A 398 -16.92 -24.71 11.63
CA LEU A 398 -15.96 -23.63 11.80
C LEU A 398 -16.63 -22.28 12.07
N LEU A 399 -17.71 -21.94 11.34
CA LEU A 399 -18.48 -20.72 11.59
C LEU A 399 -19.18 -20.73 12.96
N GLU A 400 -19.70 -21.87 13.42
CA GLU A 400 -20.26 -21.96 14.77
C GLU A 400 -19.19 -21.73 15.85
N MET A 401 -17.98 -22.27 15.66
CA MET A 401 -16.86 -22.02 16.56
C MET A 401 -16.50 -20.53 16.64
N THR A 402 -16.56 -19.80 15.52
CA THR A 402 -16.13 -18.39 15.48
C THR A 402 -17.12 -17.42 16.10
N LYS A 403 -18.40 -17.80 16.25
CA LYS A 403 -19.41 -16.97 16.94
C LYS A 403 -18.99 -16.60 18.36
N HIS A 404 -18.20 -17.46 19.01
CA HIS A 404 -17.71 -17.27 20.37
C HIS A 404 -16.34 -16.59 20.45
N LEU A 405 -15.74 -16.23 19.31
CA LEU A 405 -14.35 -15.74 19.21
C LEU A 405 -14.24 -14.25 18.83
N ASN A 406 -15.36 -13.56 18.63
CA ASN A 406 -15.41 -12.16 18.19
C ASN A 406 -15.36 -11.16 19.35
#